data_AF-A0A7X7Y1M7-F1
#
_entry.id   AF-A0A7X7Y1M7-F1
#
_cell.length_a   1.000
_cell.length_b   1.000
_cell.length_c   1.000
_cell.angle_alpha   90.00
_cell.angle_beta   90.00
_cell.angle_gamma   90.00
#
_symmetry.space_group_name_H-M   'P 1'
#
loop_
_entity.id
_entity.type
_entity.pdbx_description
1 polymer ?
#
loop_
_entity_poly.entity_id
_entity_poly.type
_entity_poly.pdbx_seq_one_letter_code
_entity_poly.pdbx_strand_id
1 'polypeptide(L)' 'MSKNFLDPNARRALNEMKLEIAREMGIENKMNNNENSINNIFTAGPVGGIMTRKLVEMGEKQLITRNK' A
#
# COMPACT_ATOMS: atom_id res chain seq x y z
N MET A 1 -8.28 6.34 -23.17
CA MET A 1 -9.07 6.15 -21.93
C MET A 1 -8.12 6.33 -20.75
N SER A 2 -7.97 7.56 -20.23
CA SER A 2 -7.07 7.80 -19.08
C SER A 2 -7.76 7.32 -17.81
N LYS A 3 -7.38 6.12 -17.38
CA LYS A 3 -7.92 5.44 -16.21
C LYS A 3 -7.31 6.04 -14.92
N ASN A 4 -7.57 7.32 -14.65
CA ASN A 4 -7.31 7.96 -13.35
C ASN A 4 -8.40 7.53 -12.34
N PHE A 5 -8.33 6.28 -11.88
CA PHE A 5 -9.39 5.61 -11.10
C PHE A 5 -9.13 5.63 -9.59
N LEU A 6 -8.33 6.57 -9.11
CA LEU A 6 -8.03 6.69 -7.69
C LEU A 6 -8.43 8.08 -7.24
N ASP A 7 -9.49 8.11 -6.43
CA ASP A 7 -9.81 9.24 -5.57
C ASP A 7 -8.50 9.78 -4.94
N PRO A 8 -8.22 11.10 -5.00
CA PRO A 8 -6.98 11.67 -4.46
C PRO A 8 -6.74 11.32 -2.99
N ASN A 9 -7.80 11.22 -2.20
CA ASN A 9 -7.74 10.80 -0.81
C ASN A 9 -7.38 9.31 -0.69
N ALA A 10 -7.94 8.45 -1.55
CA ALA A 10 -7.55 7.04 -1.61
C ALA A 10 -6.06 6.88 -1.99
N ARG A 11 -5.54 7.71 -2.89
CA ARG A 11 -4.12 7.70 -3.26
C ARG A 11 -3.22 8.14 -2.10
N ARG A 12 -3.66 9.10 -1.29
CA ARG A 12 -2.96 9.50 -0.07
C ARG A 12 -2.95 8.38 0.97
N ALA A 13 -4.11 7.79 1.26
CA ALA A 13 -4.25 6.69 2.21
C ALA A 13 -3.39 5.47 1.80
N LEU A 14 -3.34 5.14 0.51
CA LEU A 14 -2.48 4.07 -0.01
C LEU A 14 -0.99 4.38 0.15
N ASN A 15 -0.57 5.63 -0.03
CA ASN A 15 0.81 6.03 0.22
C ASN A 15 1.18 5.96 1.71
N GLU A 16 0.27 6.34 2.60
CA GLU A 16 0.45 6.19 4.05
C GLU A 16 0.57 4.72 4.44
N MET A 17 -0.32 3.86 3.94
CA MET A 17 -0.25 2.41 4.16
C MET A 17 1.07 1.80 3.64
N LYS A 18 1.53 2.24 2.47
CA LYS A 18 2.82 1.81 1.92
C LYS A 18 3.98 2.19 2.83
N LEU A 19 3.98 3.41 3.39
CA LEU A 19 4.99 3.86 4.35
C LEU A 19 4.92 3.03 5.64
N GLU A 20 3.73 2.80 6.18
CA GLU A 20 3.53 1.99 7.38
C GLU A 20 4.10 0.58 7.23
N ILE A 21 3.71 -0.14 6.17
CA ILE A 21 4.20 -1.51 5.88
C ILE A 21 5.73 -1.51 5.69
N ALA A 22 6.27 -0.45 5.07
CA ALA A 22 7.70 -0.32 4.90
C ALA A 22 8.46 -0.10 6.21
N ARG A 23 7.87 0.64 7.16
CA ARG A 23 8.41 0.75 8.53
C ARG A 23 8.35 -0.58 9.26
N GLU A 24 7.21 -1.29 9.18
CA GLU A 24 7.04 -2.63 9.77
C GLU A 24 8.08 -3.64 9.25
N MET A 25 8.43 -3.55 7.97
CA MET A 25 9.44 -4.40 7.34
C MET A 25 10.89 -3.93 7.52
N GLY A 26 11.14 -2.81 8.21
CA GLY A 26 12.49 -2.27 8.42
C GLY A 26 13.17 -1.74 7.14
N ILE A 27 12.40 -1.47 6.08
CA ILE A 27 12.90 -0.95 4.80
C ILE A 27 12.78 0.58 4.68
N GLU A 28 12.35 1.25 5.76
CA GLU A 28 12.23 2.71 5.90
C GLU A 28 13.44 3.49 5.37
N ASN A 29 14.66 3.04 5.71
CA ASN A 29 15.90 3.73 5.33
C ASN A 29 16.18 3.72 3.82
N LYS A 30 15.49 2.86 3.04
CA LYS A 30 15.56 2.87 1.57
C LYS A 30 14.48 3.77 0.92
N MET A 31 13.55 4.31 1.70
CA MET A 31 12.51 5.22 1.20
C MET A 31 12.90 6.69 1.25
N ASN A 32 13.70 7.12 2.24
CA ASN A 32 14.04 8.53 2.46
C ASN A 32 15.29 9.01 1.72
N ASN A 33 16.13 8.11 1.18
CA ASN A 33 17.31 8.50 0.43
C ASN A 33 16.94 8.79 -1.02
N ASN A 34 16.85 10.08 -1.33
CA ASN A 34 16.53 10.71 -2.63
C ASN A 34 17.53 10.39 -3.77
N GLU A 35 18.23 9.26 -3.70
CA GLU A 35 19.18 8.87 -4.73
C GLU A 35 18.94 7.46 -5.27
N ASN A 36 18.50 6.48 -4.49
CA ASN A 36 18.41 5.11 -5.01
C ASN A 36 17.34 4.25 -4.33
N SER A 37 16.25 4.09 -5.07
CA SER A 37 15.62 2.79 -5.31
C SER A 37 14.63 2.26 -4.24
N ILE A 38 13.39 2.74 -4.35
CA ILE A 38 12.22 1.84 -4.29
C ILE A 38 12.05 1.08 -5.64
N ASN A 39 13.06 1.11 -6.52
CA ASN A 39 13.10 0.36 -7.80
C ASN A 39 13.56 -1.09 -7.59
N ASN A 40 13.87 -1.52 -6.37
CA ASN A 40 14.12 -2.93 -6.08
C ASN A 40 12.78 -3.67 -6.04
N ILE A 41 12.50 -4.43 -7.11
CA ILE A 41 11.39 -5.38 -7.21
C ILE A 41 11.30 -6.27 -5.96
N PHE A 42 12.44 -6.62 -5.35
CA PHE A 42 12.55 -7.40 -4.13
C PHE A 42 11.88 -6.78 -2.90
N THR A 43 11.81 -5.45 -2.80
CA THR A 43 11.10 -4.76 -1.70
C THR A 43 9.72 -4.30 -2.13
N ALA A 44 9.53 -3.93 -3.40
CA ALA A 44 8.24 -3.47 -3.91
C ALA A 44 7.21 -4.60 -4.01
N GLY A 45 7.63 -5.83 -4.35
CA GLY A 45 6.75 -6.99 -4.48
C GLY A 45 6.06 -7.40 -3.17
N PRO A 46 6.82 -7.69 -2.09
CA PRO A 46 6.23 -8.05 -0.80
C PRO A 46 5.34 -6.95 -0.22
N VAL A 47 5.75 -5.68 -0.31
CA VAL A 47 4.95 -4.54 0.15
C VAL A 47 3.63 -4.46 -0.61
N GLY A 48 3.66 -4.57 -1.95
CA GLY A 48 2.45 -4.59 -2.77
C GLY A 48 1.53 -5.78 -2.44
N GLY A 49 2.10 -6.95 -2.20
CA GLY A 49 1.35 -8.14 -1.77
C GLY A 49 0.63 -7.95 -0.44
N ILE A 50 1.33 -7.40 0.56
CA ILE A 50 0.76 -7.09 1.88
C ILE A 50 -0.33 -6.02 1.78
N MET A 51 -0.11 -4.96 0.98
CA MET A 51 -1.12 -3.92 0.74
C MET A 51 -2.39 -4.54 0.15
N THR A 52 -2.27 -5.40 -0.85
CA THR A 52 -3.41 -6.06 -1.49
C THR A 52 -4.15 -6.96 -0.50
N ARG A 53 -3.43 -7.70 0.36
CA ARG A 53 -4.03 -8.53 1.41
C ARG A 53 -4.81 -7.69 2.42
N LYS A 54 -4.22 -6.60 2.94
CA LYS A 54 -4.91 -5.67 3.88
C LYS A 54 -6.17 -5.06 3.23
N LEU A 55 -6.13 -4.71 1.94
CA LEU A 55 -7.29 -4.18 1.21
C LEU A 55 -8.43 -5.19 1.09
N VAL A 56 -8.11 -6.45 0.77
CA VAL A 56 -9.11 -7.53 0.71
C VAL A 56 -9.72 -7.77 2.09
N GLU A 57 -8.92 -7.87 3.14
CA GLU A 57 -9.41 -8.05 4.52
C GLU A 57 -10.34 -6.90 4.96
N MET A 58 -10.02 -5.66 4.59
CA MET A 58 -10.91 -4.52 4.86
C MET A 58 -12.22 -4.62 4.07
N GLY A 59 -12.17 -5.09 2.82
CA GLY A 59 -13.36 -5.35 2.01
C GLY A 59 -14.24 -6.45 2.61
N GLU A 60 -13.66 -7.57 3.01
CA GLU A 60 -14.36 -8.67 3.68
C GLU A 60 -15.03 -8.21 4.97
N LYS A 61 -14.32 -7.47 5.83
CA LYS A 61 -14.89 -6.87 7.05
C LYS A 61 -16.07 -5.95 6.72
N GLN A 62 -15.94 -5.08 5.72
CA GLN A 62 -17.04 -4.20 5.30
C GLN A 62 -18.26 -4.98 4.79
N LEU A 63 -18.05 -6.07 4.05
CA LEU A 63 -19.13 -6.93 3.58
C LEU A 63 -19.82 -7.67 4.74
N ILE A 64 -19.05 -8.19 5.69
CA ILE A 64 -19.59 -8.85 6.90
C ILE A 64 -20.39 -7.85 7.74
N THR A 65 -19.86 -6.63 7.95
CA THR A 65 -20.56 -5.58 8.71
C THR A 65 -21.82 -5.10 8.01
N ARG A 66 -21.84 -5.00 6.67
CA ARG A 66 -23.03 -4.61 5.90
C ARG A 66 -24.13 -5.68 5.89
N ASN A 67 -23.77 -6.95 6.07
CA ASN A 67 -24.71 -8.07 6.10
C ASN A 67 -25.20 -8.42 7.52
N LYS A 68 -24.91 -7.57 8.51
CA LYS A 68 -25.50 -7.59 9.86
C LYS A 68 -26.51 -6.48 10.01
#